data_AF-A0A316HTV5-F1
#
_entry.id   AF-A0A316HTV5-F1
#
_cell.length_a   1.000
_cell.length_b   1.000
_cell.length_c   1.000
_cell.angle_alpha   90.00
_cell.angle_beta   90.00
_cell.angle_gamma   90.00
#
_symmetry.space_group_name_H-M   'P 1'
#
loop_
_entity.id
_entity.type
_entity.pdbx_description
1 polymer ?
#
loop_
_entity_poly.entity_id
_entity_poly.type
_entity_poly.pdbx_seq_one_letter_code
_entity_poly.pdbx_strand_id
1 'polypeptide(L)' 'MSVEIDLEHARVVRVQPGDVVVLRTDWPCSMQEVHAITQRVKRFFPDNECVVLSGAELEVFRSEEQPPR' A
#
# COMPACT_ATOMS: atom_id res chain seq x y z
N MET A 1 10.03 15.99 8.86
CA MET A 1 10.59 14.63 8.96
C MET A 1 10.32 13.92 7.65
N SER A 2 11.31 13.25 7.06
CA SER A 2 11.14 12.50 5.81
C SER A 2 10.65 11.10 6.14
N VAL A 3 9.44 10.74 5.69
CA VAL A 3 8.92 9.37 5.81
C VAL A 3 9.65 8.51 4.79
N GLU A 4 10.54 7.64 5.26
CA GLU A 4 11.17 6.61 4.43
C GLU A 4 10.19 5.45 4.26
N ILE A 5 9.66 5.31 3.04
CA ILE A 5 8.86 4.15 2.65
C ILE A 5 9.82 3.16 2.02
N ASP A 6 10.12 2.11 2.75
CA ASP A 6 10.92 1.01 2.25
C ASP A 6 10.01 0.02 1.49
N LEU A 7 10.07 0.10 0.16
CA LEU A 7 9.28 -0.75 -0.74
C LEU A 7 9.89 -2.13 -0.95
N GLU A 8 11.10 -2.40 -0.41
CA GLU A 8 11.80 -3.68 -0.60
C GLU A 8 11.04 -4.87 0.00
N HIS A 9 10.11 -4.62 0.92
CA HIS A 9 9.25 -5.62 1.56
C HIS A 9 7.83 -5.67 0.99
N ALA A 10 7.52 -4.90 -0.06
CA ALA A 10 6.19 -4.90 -0.67
C ALA A 10 5.92 -6.24 -1.38
N ARG A 11 4.95 -7.01 -0.88
CA ARG A 11 4.50 -8.25 -1.54
C ARG A 11 3.63 -7.90 -2.75
N VAL A 12 4.27 -7.66 -3.89
CA VAL A 12 3.60 -7.38 -5.16
C VAL A 12 3.18 -8.70 -5.83
N VAL A 13 1.89 -9.02 -5.81
CA VAL A 13 1.38 -10.26 -6.42
C VAL A 13 1.23 -10.10 -7.94
N ARG A 14 0.66 -8.97 -8.39
CA ARG A 14 0.60 -8.47 -9.78
C ARG A 14 -0.09 -7.10 -9.74
N VAL A 15 0.37 -6.12 -10.50
CA VAL A 15 -0.31 -4.82 -10.67
C VAL A 15 -0.48 -4.57 -12.16
N GLN A 16 -1.70 -4.29 -12.60
CA GLN A 16 -2.03 -3.85 -13.95
C GLN A 16 -2.30 -2.34 -13.98
N PRO A 17 -2.12 -1.66 -15.11
CA PRO A 17 -2.56 -0.27 -15.26
C PRO A 17 -4.03 -0.10 -14.87
N GLY A 18 -4.34 0.94 -14.09
CA GLY A 18 -5.68 1.18 -13.56
C GLY A 18 -6.02 0.46 -12.24
N ASP A 19 -5.19 -0.49 -11.77
CA ASP A 19 -5.35 -1.05 -10.43
C ASP A 19 -5.09 0.00 -9.34
N VAL A 20 -5.57 -0.26 -8.12
CA VAL A 20 -5.36 0.59 -6.94
C VAL A 20 -4.24 0.03 -6.08
N VAL A 21 -3.20 0.84 -5.84
CA VAL A 21 -2.15 0.54 -4.86
C VAL A 21 -2.63 1.02 -3.49
N VAL A 22 -2.80 0.09 -2.56
CA VAL A 22 -3.18 0.41 -1.17
C VAL A 22 -1.95 0.30 -0.28
N LEU A 23 -1.62 1.38 0.42
CA LEU A 23 -0.60 1.39 1.47
C LEU A 23 -1.26 1.55 2.82
N ARG A 24 -0.89 0.68 3.77
CA ARG A 24 -1.24 0.82 5.17
C ARG A 24 -0.07 1.42 5.93
N THR A 25 -0.34 2.40 6.78
CA THR A 25 0.63 2.87 7.78
C THR A 25 0.12 2.49 9.16
N ASP A 26 1.04 2.01 10.01
CA ASP A 26 0.70 1.64 11.39
C ASP A 26 0.63 2.89 12.31
N TRP A 27 0.85 4.09 11.75
CA TRP A 27 0.75 5.38 12.42
C TRP A 27 -0.17 6.34 11.64
N PRO A 28 -0.80 7.31 12.33
CA PRO A 28 -1.56 8.37 11.68
C PRO A 28 -0.65 9.25 10.81
N CYS A 29 -1.10 9.54 9.59
CA CYS A 29 -0.43 10.43 8.65
C CYS A 29 -1.21 11.73 8.48
N SER A 30 -0.49 12.84 8.42
CA SER A 30 -1.02 14.13 7.96
C SER A 30 -1.28 14.13 6.45
N MET A 31 -2.09 15.08 5.98
CA MET A 31 -2.35 15.24 4.54
C MET A 31 -1.08 15.50 3.71
N GLN A 32 -0.09 16.20 4.27
CA GLN A 32 1.19 16.42 3.59
C GLN A 32 1.99 15.13 3.45
N GLU A 33 1.99 14.27 4.47
CA GLU A 33 2.64 12.96 4.42
C GLU A 33 1.94 12.03 3.44
N VAL A 34 0.60 11.98 3.45
CA VAL A 34 -0.19 11.23 2.47
C VAL A 34 0.13 11.67 1.05
N HIS A 35 0.25 12.97 0.81
CA HIS A 35 0.63 13.50 -0.50
C HIS A 35 2.05 13.07 -0.91
N ALA A 36 3.02 13.17 0.00
CA ALA A 36 4.40 12.76 -0.26
C ALA A 36 4.51 11.26 -0.55
N ILE A 37 3.79 10.43 0.21
CA ILE A 37 3.68 8.98 -0.02
C ILE A 37 3.12 8.71 -1.41
N THR A 38 2.00 9.34 -1.75
CA THR A 38 1.32 9.18 -3.04
C THR A 38 2.24 9.54 -4.21
N GLN A 39 2.94 10.67 -4.13
CA GLN A 39 3.89 11.10 -5.15
C GLN A 39 5.04 10.10 -5.32
N ARG A 40 5.51 9.50 -4.23
CA ARG A 40 6.57 8.48 -4.30
C ARG A 40 6.08 7.20 -4.95
N VAL A 41 4.89 6.74 -4.61
CA VAL A 41 4.25 5.54 -5.18
C VAL A 41 4.02 5.70 -6.68
N LYS A 42 3.53 6.86 -7.11
CA LYS A 42 3.32 7.21 -8.52
C LYS A 42 4.60 7.17 -9.37
N ARG A 43 5.79 7.25 -8.78
CA ARG A 43 7.07 7.05 -9.52
C ARG A 43 7.28 5.60 -9.94
N PHE A 44 6.74 4.64 -9.18
CA PHE A 44 6.85 3.20 -9.46
C PHE A 44 5.62 2.67 -10.21
N PHE A 45 4.45 3.23 -9.90
CA PHE A 45 3.15 2.82 -10.46
C PHE A 45 2.41 4.05 -11.03
N PRO A 46 2.89 4.64 -12.15
CA PRO A 46 2.36 5.90 -12.67
C PRO A 46 0.88 5.81 -13.08
N ASP A 47 0.47 4.65 -13.61
CA ASP A 47 -0.87 4.41 -14.15
C ASP A 47 -1.88 3.94 -13.09
N ASN A 48 -1.47 3.88 -11.83
CA ASN A 48 -2.28 3.30 -10.75
C ASN A 48 -2.75 4.34 -9.75
N GLU A 49 -4.00 4.23 -9.30
CA GLU A 49 -4.45 5.05 -8.17
C GLU A 49 -3.75 4.59 -6.88
N CYS A 50 -3.63 5.50 -5.91
CA CYS A 50 -2.95 5.23 -4.65
C CYS A 50 -3.87 5.62 -3.49
N VAL A 51 -4.10 4.68 -2.59
CA VAL A 51 -4.89 4.88 -1.36
C VAL A 51 -3.97 4.65 -0.18
N VAL A 52 -3.97 5.59 0.77
CA VAL A 52 -3.21 5.48 2.02
C VAL A 52 -4.19 5.29 3.17
N LEU A 53 -4.12 4.13 3.82
CA LEU A 53 -4.88 3.78 5.01
C LEU A 53 -4.04 4.16 6.24
N SER A 54 -4.34 5.35 6.76
CA SER A 54 -3.58 5.99 7.83
C SER A 54 -4.02 5.53 9.22
N GLY A 55 -3.13 4.85 9.94
CA GLY A 55 -3.36 4.45 11.34
C GLY A 55 -4.53 3.47 11.49
N ALA A 56 -4.84 2.70 10.45
CA ALA A 56 -5.95 1.77 10.43
C ALA A 56 -5.49 0.37 10.84
N GLU A 57 -6.16 -0.21 11.83
CA GLU A 57 -6.10 -1.65 12.08
C GLU A 57 -6.95 -2.35 11.02
N LEU A 58 -6.30 -3.17 10.17
CA LEU A 58 -6.98 -3.97 9.15
C LEU A 58 -6.89 -5.44 9.54
N GLU A 59 -8.03 -6.08 9.67
CA GLU A 59 -8.10 -7.53 9.79
C GLU A 59 -8.03 -8.17 8.40
N VAL A 60 -7.08 -9.08 8.22
CA VAL A 60 -6.95 -9.84 6.97
C VAL A 60 -7.65 -11.18 7.17
N PHE A 61 -8.84 -11.33 6.60
CA PHE A 61 -9.48 -12.63 6.50
C PHE A 61 -8.75 -13.48 5.46
N ARG A 62 -8.15 -14.60 5.90
CA ARG A 62 -7.64 -15.63 5.00
C ARG A 62 -8.64 -16.78 5.02
N SER A 63 -9.28 -17.04 3.89
CA SER A 63 -10.10 -18.24 3.75
C SER A 63 -9.14 -19.43 3.83
N GLU A 64 -9.08 -20.10 4.97
CA GLU A 64 -8.48 -21.42 5.05
C GLU A 64 -9.37 -22.34 4.21
N GLU A 65 -8.86 -22.79 3.06
CA GLU A 65 -9.19 -24.08 2.43
C GLU A 65 -8.49 -24.19 1.06
N GLN A 66 -7.24 -24.65 1.09
CA GLN A 66 -6.74 -25.52 0.03
C GLN A 66 -6.33 -26.83 0.72
N PRO A 67 -6.96 -27.97 0.40
CA PRO A 67 -6.55 -29.25 0.96
C PRO A 67 -5.12 -29.58 0.49
N PRO A 68 -4.30 -30.24 1.31
CA PRO A 68 -2.95 -30.66 0.93
C PRO A 68 -3.04 -31.57 -0.30
N ARG A 69 -2.18 -31.30 -1.29
CA ARG A 69 -1.93 -32.21 -2.41
C ARG A 69 -1.08 -33.40 -1.98
#